data_AF-A0A3B8RTN9-F1
#
_entry.id   AF-A0A3B8RTN9-F1
#
_cell.length_a   1.000
_cell.length_b   1.000
_cell.length_c   1.000
_cell.angle_alpha   90.00
_cell.angle_beta   90.00
_cell.angle_gamma   90.00
#
_symmetry.space_group_name_H-M   'P 1'
#
loop_
_entity.id
_entity.type
_entity.pdbx_description
1 polymer ?
#
loop_
_entity_poly.entity_id
_entity_poly.type
_entity_poly.pdbx_seq_one_letter_code
_entity_poly.pdbx_strand_id
1 'polypeptide(L)' 'VKHMLFYSGGKINLGIEILATKNMQSQMSSGVAYFEGEVYNVMRQGRNNPPVPLLILGIEP' A
#
# COMPACT_ATOMS: atom_id res chain seq x y z
N VAL A 1 7.25 4.57 1.21
CA VAL A 1 8.70 4.93 1.39
C VAL A 1 9.54 3.77 1.93
N LYS A 2 9.10 3.00 2.93
CA LYS A 2 9.92 1.93 3.54
C LYS A 2 10.35 0.81 2.57
N HIS A 3 9.46 0.28 1.74
CA HIS A 3 9.79 -0.79 0.78
C HIS A 3 10.92 -0.41 -0.19
N MET A 4 10.97 0.85 -0.64
CA MET A 4 12.02 1.34 -1.53
C MET A 4 13.41 1.20 -0.93
N LEU A 5 13.58 1.49 0.36
CA LEU A 5 14.87 1.36 1.04
C LEU A 5 15.39 -0.09 0.98
N PHE A 6 14.54 -1.06 1.28
CA PHE A 6 14.92 -2.48 1.28
C PHE A 6 15.10 -3.04 -0.12
N TYR A 7 14.30 -2.58 -1.09
CA TYR A 7 14.42 -2.98 -2.48
C TYR A 7 15.71 -2.46 -3.11
N SER A 8 16.01 -1.17 -2.96
CA SER A 8 17.27 -0.58 -3.44
C SER A 8 18.50 -1.15 -2.72
N GLY A 9 18.35 -1.55 -1.45
CA GLY A 9 19.39 -2.26 -0.69
C GLY A 9 19.54 -3.75 -1.05
N GLY A 10 18.79 -4.27 -2.03
CA GLY A 10 18.85 -5.66 -2.48
C GLY A 10 18.39 -6.68 -1.43
N LYS A 11 17.56 -6.27 -0.47
CA LYS A 11 17.08 -7.12 0.64
C LYS A 11 15.74 -7.79 0.36
N ILE A 12 14.96 -7.22 -0.56
CA ILE A 12 13.67 -7.76 -0.98
C ILE A 12 13.52 -7.61 -2.50
N ASN A 13 12.65 -8.43 -3.09
CA ASN A 13 12.28 -8.32 -4.50
C ASN A 13 10.85 -7.79 -4.70
N LEU A 14 10.05 -7.73 -3.63
CA LEU A 14 8.63 -7.36 -3.63
C LEU A 14 8.27 -6.76 -2.26
N GLY A 15 7.44 -5.72 -2.25
CA GLY A 15 6.76 -5.25 -1.03
C GLY A 15 5.31 -5.72 -0.98
N ILE A 16 4.83 -6.07 0.22
CA ILE A 16 3.41 -6.37 0.46
C ILE A 16 2.89 -5.34 1.46
N GLU A 17 1.75 -4.72 1.11
CA GLU A 17 1.06 -3.75 1.94
C GLU A 17 -0.36 -4.25 2.21
N ILE A 18 -0.69 -4.49 3.48
CA ILE A 18 -1.99 -5.01 3.91
C ILE A 18 -2.76 -3.87 4.55
N LEU A 19 -3.94 -3.57 4.03
CA LEU A 19 -4.76 -2.44 4.43
C LEU A 19 -6.22 -2.88 4.64
N ALA A 20 -6.91 -2.24 5.57
CA ALA A 20 -8.36 -2.38 5.70
C ALA A 20 -9.05 -1.83 4.44
N THR A 21 -10.09 -2.50 3.94
CA THR A 21 -10.99 -1.88 2.95
C THR A 21 -11.67 -0.65 3.55
N LYS A 22 -12.24 0.23 2.72
CA LYS A 22 -12.98 1.40 3.23
C LYS A 22 -14.13 0.98 4.13
N ASN A 23 -14.75 -0.16 3.83
CA ASN A 23 -15.82 -0.75 4.62
C ASN A 23 -15.33 -1.11 6.03
N MET A 24 -14.24 -1.89 6.14
CA MET A 24 -13.65 -2.23 7.44
C MET A 24 -13.15 -0.99 8.19
N GLN A 25 -12.48 -0.05 7.49
CA GLN A 25 -11.96 1.18 8.09
C GLN A 25 -13.08 2.05 8.70
N SER A 26 -14.31 2.03 8.14
CA SER A 26 -15.45 2.78 8.69
C SER A 26 -15.84 2.39 10.11
N GLN A 27 -15.45 1.20 10.55
CA GLN A 27 -15.67 0.67 11.90
C GLN A 27 -14.44 0.81 12.80
N MET A 28 -13.42 1.55 12.37
CA MET A 28 -12.18 1.79 13.11
C MET A 28 -12.08 3.24 13.61
N SER A 29 -11.07 3.54 14.41
CA SER A 29 -10.76 4.91 14.81
C SER A 29 -10.51 5.82 13.60
N SER A 30 -10.74 7.13 13.78
CA SER A 30 -10.50 8.13 12.74
C SER A 30 -9.02 8.22 12.35
N GLY A 31 -8.76 8.55 11.09
CA GLY A 31 -7.39 8.75 10.56
C GLY A 31 -6.66 7.47 10.11
N VAL A 32 -7.29 6.30 10.21
CA VAL A 32 -6.72 5.04 9.68
C VAL A 32 -6.75 5.05 8.15
N ALA A 33 -5.61 4.71 7.53
CA ALA A 33 -5.50 4.56 6.07
C ALA A 33 -6.32 3.35 5.57
N TYR A 34 -6.82 3.42 4.34
CA TYR A 34 -7.65 2.38 3.74
C TYR A 34 -7.19 2.07 2.33
N PHE A 35 -7.47 0.84 1.91
CA PHE A 35 -7.01 0.24 0.66
C PHE A 35 -7.26 1.13 -0.56
N GLU A 36 -8.49 1.59 -0.76
CA GLU A 36 -8.90 2.35 -1.94
C GLU A 36 -8.17 3.70 -2.03
N GLY A 37 -7.93 4.34 -0.88
CA GLY A 37 -7.18 5.59 -0.78
C GLY A 37 -5.72 5.41 -1.16
N GLU A 38 -5.08 4.35 -0.66
CA GLU A 38 -3.68 4.08 -0.96
C GLU A 38 -3.45 3.58 -2.39
N VAL A 39 -4.35 2.75 -2.93
CA VAL A 39 -4.32 2.39 -4.35
C VAL A 39 -4.42 3.64 -5.22
N TYR A 40 -5.35 4.55 -4.91
CA TYR A 40 -5.46 5.83 -5.62
C TYR A 40 -4.18 6.66 -5.51
N ASN A 41 -3.58 6.75 -4.33
CA ASN A 41 -2.32 7.47 -4.10
C ASN A 41 -1.17 6.91 -4.94
N VAL A 42 -1.04 5.59 -5.03
CA VAL A 42 -0.01 4.93 -5.85
C VAL A 42 -0.27 5.18 -7.34
N MET A 43 -1.50 4.97 -7.81
CA MET A 43 -1.84 5.16 -9.22
C MET A 43 -1.64 6.60 -9.68
N ARG A 44 -1.86 7.59 -8.81
CA ARG A 44 -1.62 9.01 -9.08
C ARG A 44 -0.14 9.32 -9.35
N GLN A 45 0.80 8.51 -8.89
CA GLN A 45 2.24 8.70 -9.16
C GLN A 45 2.63 8.35 -10.61
N GLY A 46 1.73 7.73 -11.38
CA GLY A 46 1.98 7.29 -12.74
C GLY A 46 2.49 5.85 -12.83
N ARG A 47 2.54 5.32 -14.05
CA ARG A 47 3.00 3.94 -14.28
C ARG A 47 4.48 3.80 -13.90
N ASN A 48 4.85 2.64 -13.36
CA ASN A 48 6.20 2.28 -12.93
C ASN A 48 6.78 3.14 -11.77
N ASN A 49 5.95 3.90 -11.06
CA ASN A 49 6.36 4.65 -9.88
C ASN A 49 5.43 4.30 -8.70
N PRO A 50 5.97 3.84 -7.54
CA PRO A 50 7.38 3.61 -7.24
C PRO A 50 7.98 2.41 -8.02
N PRO A 51 9.31 2.37 -8.23
CA PRO A 51 9.97 1.32 -9.03
C PRO A 51 10.12 -0.02 -8.28
N VAL A 52 9.71 -0.09 -7.02
CA VAL A 52 9.60 -1.36 -6.28
C VAL A 52 8.30 -2.07 -6.69
N PRO A 53 8.35 -3.36 -7.06
CA PRO A 53 7.14 -4.17 -7.22
C PRO A 53 6.34 -4.19 -5.91
N LEU A 54 5.04 -3.91 -5.97
CA LEU A 54 4.15 -3.89 -4.80
C LEU A 54 2.92 -4.78 -5.02
N LEU A 55 2.57 -5.53 -3.98
CA LEU A 55 1.27 -6.17 -3.83
C LEU A 55 0.51 -5.47 -2.70
N ILE A 56 -0.57 -4.78 -3.04
CA ILE A 56 -1.44 -4.12 -2.06
C ILE A 56 -2.67 -5.01 -1.87
N LEU A 57 -2.94 -5.41 -0.63
CA LEU A 57 -4.02 -6.32 -0.25
C LEU A 57 -5.03 -5.58 0.63
N GLY A 58 -6.26 -5.46 0.13
CA GLY A 58 -7.41 -5.01 0.93
C GLY A 58 -7.97 -6.18 1.73
N ILE A 59 -8.19 -6.00 3.04
CA ILE A 59 -8.78 -7.00 3.93
C ILE A 59 -10.03 -6.47 4.62
N GLU A 60 -10.94 -7.38 4.96
CA GLU A 60 -12.14 -7.14 5.73
C GLU A 60 -12.56 -8.41 6.50
N PRO A 61 -13.38 -8.29 7.58
CA PRO A 61 -13.85 -9.41 8.38
C PRO A 61 -14.80 -10.38 7.66
#